data_AF-A0A7S2TI59-F1
#
_entry.id   AF-A0A7S2TI59-F1
#
_cell.length_a   1.000
_cell.length_b   1.000
_cell.length_c   1.000
_cell.angle_alpha   90.00
_cell.angle_beta   90.00
_cell.angle_gamma   90.00
#
_symmetry.space_group_name_H-M   'P 1'
#
loop_
_entity.id
_entity.type
_entity.pdbx_description
1 polymer ?
#
loop_
_entity_poly.entity_id
_entity_poly.type
_entity_poly.pdbx_seq_one_letter_code
_entity_poly.pdbx_strand_id
1 'polypeptide(L)'
;VLGEGNLIRPTGPIYQSVDIFGLRILNEQAYEPVPFVRWTTSAAGDLMPKSNSRAEVKFEQFRVGGLKVVAPPTDPARKMIEWELEVSGKGTPAWLDNTYVDENMRVVRDHKGNVFVMKRDDP
;
A
#
# COMPACT_ATOMS: atom_id res chain seq x y z
N VAL A 1 30.65 -11.51 -10.71
CA VAL A 1 30.76 -11.65 -9.24
C VAL A 1 29.39 -12.06 -8.73
N LEU A 2 29.25 -13.27 -8.18
CA LEU A 2 28.00 -13.79 -7.62
C LEU A 2 27.60 -12.93 -6.41
N GLY A 3 26.42 -12.31 -6.45
CA GLY A 3 25.90 -11.43 -5.40
C GLY A 3 24.40 -11.65 -5.20
N GLU A 4 24.08 -12.37 -4.12
CA GLU A 4 22.87 -12.31 -3.31
C GLU A 4 21.50 -12.29 -4.03
N GLY A 5 20.92 -13.48 -4.14
CA GLY A 5 19.61 -13.74 -4.71
C GLY A 5 18.50 -12.91 -4.05
N ASN A 6 17.95 -11.97 -4.81
CA ASN A 6 16.77 -11.23 -4.43
C ASN A 6 15.53 -11.97 -4.97
N LEU A 7 15.17 -13.08 -4.32
CA LEU A 7 14.18 -14.06 -4.79
C LEU A 7 12.72 -13.55 -4.69
N ILE A 8 12.48 -12.38 -4.08
CA ILE A 8 11.13 -11.85 -3.84
C ILE A 8 11.08 -10.36 -4.21
N ARG A 9 11.13 -10.08 -5.52
CA ARG A 9 10.84 -8.73 -6.05
C ARG A 9 9.47 -8.74 -6.72
N PRO A 10 8.67 -7.67 -6.56
CA PRO A 10 7.46 -7.49 -7.36
C PRO A 10 7.82 -7.56 -8.85
N THR A 11 6.96 -8.20 -9.64
CA THR A 11 7.10 -8.29 -11.10
C THR A 11 5.95 -7.54 -11.77
N GLY A 12 6.29 -6.72 -12.77
CA GLY A 12 5.31 -5.92 -13.52
C GLY A 12 4.84 -4.64 -12.80
N PRO A 13 3.74 -4.03 -13.28
CA PRO A 13 3.19 -2.80 -12.73
C PRO A 13 2.52 -3.00 -11.36
N ILE A 14 2.50 -1.93 -10.56
CA ILE A 14 1.74 -1.83 -9.31
C ILE A 14 0.43 -1.11 -9.63
N TYR A 15 -0.68 -1.69 -9.18
CA TYR A 15 -2.01 -1.12 -9.36
C TYR A 15 -2.52 -0.54 -8.04
N GLN A 16 -3.23 0.58 -8.13
CA GLN A 16 -3.90 1.19 -6.99
C GLN A 16 -5.29 1.65 -7.39
N SER A 17 -6.29 1.08 -6.73
CA SER A 17 -7.66 1.55 -6.81
C SER A 17 -7.95 2.45 -5.61
N VAL A 18 -8.50 3.63 -5.88
CA VAL A 18 -8.90 4.60 -4.86
C VAL A 18 -10.40 4.85 -5.01
N ASP A 19 -11.17 4.41 -4.03
CA ASP A 19 -12.60 4.71 -3.93
C ASP A 19 -12.78 5.96 -3.07
N ILE A 20 -13.08 7.07 -3.73
CA ILE A 20 -13.26 8.37 -3.10
C ILE A 20 -14.56 8.47 -2.29
N PHE A 21 -15.59 7.68 -2.63
CA PHE A 21 -16.89 7.74 -1.95
C PHE A 21 -16.90 6.82 -0.73
N GLY A 22 -16.34 5.62 -0.88
CA GLY A 22 -16.14 4.67 0.21
C GLY A 22 -14.95 4.99 1.11
N LEU A 23 -14.12 5.98 0.74
CA LEU A 23 -12.85 6.32 1.39
C LEU A 23 -11.97 5.07 1.59
N ARG A 24 -11.76 4.32 0.50
CA ARG A 24 -10.99 3.08 0.53
C ARG A 24 -9.88 3.08 -0.49
N ILE A 25 -8.84 2.34 -0.16
CA ILE A 25 -7.69 2.13 -1.03
C ILE A 25 -7.40 0.63 -1.13
N LEU A 26 -7.03 0.21 -2.33
CA LEU A 26 -6.55 -1.13 -2.63
C LEU A 26 -5.27 -1.01 -3.45
N ASN A 27 -4.17 -1.55 -2.93
CA ASN A 27 -2.90 -1.67 -3.66
C ASN A 27 -2.69 -3.12 -4.05
N GLU A 28 -2.31 -3.39 -5.29
CA GLU A 28 -2.06 -4.74 -5.81
C GLU A 28 -0.73 -4.80 -6.55
N GLN A 29 0.00 -5.88 -6.33
CA GLN A 29 1.28 -6.14 -6.99
C GLN A 29 1.44 -7.65 -7.21
N ALA A 30 2.03 -8.02 -8.34
CA ALA A 30 2.34 -9.41 -8.66
C ALA A 30 3.77 -9.76 -8.26
N TYR A 31 4.00 -11.04 -7.97
CA TYR A 31 5.32 -11.63 -7.79
C TYR A 31 5.42 -12.87 -8.64
N GLU A 32 6.60 -13.09 -9.21
CA GLU A 32 6.95 -14.30 -9.95
C GLU A 32 8.39 -14.70 -9.56
N PRO A 33 8.58 -15.42 -8.44
CA PRO A 33 9.92 -15.83 -8.00
C PRO A 33 10.56 -16.89 -8.91
N VAL A 34 9.74 -17.68 -9.60
CA VAL A 34 10.14 -18.72 -10.56
C VAL A 34 9.19 -18.67 -11.77
N PRO A 35 9.66 -19.02 -12.98
CA PRO A 35 8.84 -18.95 -14.18
C PRO A 35 7.51 -19.70 -14.02
N PHE A 36 6.43 -19.09 -14.51
CA PHE A 36 5.06 -19.64 -14.51
C PHE A 36 4.38 -19.75 -13.14
N VAL A 37 5.05 -19.39 -12.04
CA VAL A 37 4.46 -19.32 -10.70
C VAL A 37 4.24 -17.86 -10.33
N ARG A 38 3.05 -17.35 -10.64
CA ARG A 38 2.65 -15.99 -10.31
C ARG A 38 1.66 -15.98 -9.15
N TRP A 39 1.89 -15.11 -8.17
CA TRP A 39 0.87 -14.77 -7.18
C TRP A 39 0.71 -13.26 -7.04
N THR A 40 -0.48 -12.84 -6.63
CA THR A 40 -0.78 -11.43 -6.34
C THR A 40 -0.79 -11.22 -4.84
N THR A 41 -0.23 -10.11 -4.40
CA THR A 41 -0.46 -9.58 -3.06
C THR A 41 -1.30 -8.33 -3.14
N SER A 42 -2.29 -8.19 -2.26
CA SER A 42 -3.13 -7.00 -2.18
C SER A 42 -3.13 -6.42 -0.77
N ALA A 43 -3.10 -5.10 -0.63
CA ALA A 43 -3.26 -4.40 0.63
C ALA A 43 -4.47 -3.45 0.54
N ALA A 44 -5.48 -3.68 1.37
CA ALA A 44 -6.67 -2.84 1.45
C ALA A 44 -6.69 -2.07 2.76
N GLY A 45 -7.19 -0.84 2.71
CA GLY A 45 -7.31 0.01 3.89
C GLY A 45 -8.32 1.14 3.71
N ASP A 46 -8.59 1.81 4.82
CA ASP A 46 -9.43 3.00 4.86
C ASP A 46 -8.57 4.26 4.70
N LEU A 47 -9.15 5.26 4.05
CA LEU A 47 -8.58 6.57 3.80
C LEU A 47 -9.19 7.58 4.78
N MET A 48 -8.34 8.29 5.49
CA MET A 48 -8.72 9.36 6.40
C MET A 48 -8.24 10.69 5.80
N PRO A 49 -9.10 11.43 5.08
CA PRO A 49 -8.71 12.66 4.39
C PRO A 49 -8.23 13.71 5.39
N LYS A 50 -7.10 14.35 5.09
CA LYS A 50 -6.53 15.45 5.91
C LYS A 50 -6.47 16.78 5.17
N SER A 51 -6.29 16.72 3.85
CA SER A 51 -6.32 17.89 2.97
C SER A 51 -6.81 17.48 1.58
N ASN A 52 -6.80 18.43 0.65
CA ASN A 52 -7.17 18.19 -0.75
C ASN A 52 -6.22 17.22 -1.48
N SER A 53 -5.00 17.02 -0.97
CA SER A 53 -3.99 16.14 -1.58
C SER A 53 -3.57 14.98 -0.67
N ARG A 54 -3.70 15.13 0.65
CA ARG A 54 -3.16 14.21 1.64
C ARG A 54 -4.26 13.43 2.36
N ALA A 55 -4.06 12.12 2.43
CA ALA A 55 -4.88 11.21 3.21
C ALA A 55 -3.98 10.32 4.07
N GLU A 56 -4.43 10.06 5.30
CA GLU A 56 -3.89 8.97 6.11
C GLU A 56 -4.53 7.65 5.64
N VAL A 57 -3.80 6.56 5.81
CA VAL A 57 -4.15 5.21 5.36
C VAL A 57 -4.05 4.27 6.53
N LYS A 58 -5.16 3.59 6.83
CA LYS A 58 -5.22 2.51 7.82
C LYS A 58 -5.41 1.19 7.09
N PHE A 59 -4.32 0.45 6.88
CA PHE A 59 -4.40 -0.86 6.22
C PHE A 59 -5.01 -1.89 7.16
N GLU A 60 -6.07 -2.55 6.70
CA GLU A 60 -6.83 -3.53 7.50
C GLU A 60 -6.63 -4.96 7.02
N GLN A 61 -6.32 -5.14 5.73
CA GLN A 61 -6.33 -6.46 5.10
C GLN A 61 -5.15 -6.59 4.14
N PHE A 62 -4.36 -7.65 4.31
CA PHE A 62 -3.38 -8.08 3.32
C PHE A 62 -3.81 -9.44 2.77
N ARG A 63 -3.70 -9.64 1.46
CA ARG A 63 -3.87 -10.96 0.84
C ARG A 63 -2.57 -11.35 0.16
N VAL A 64 -2.20 -12.62 0.24
CA VAL A 64 -1.04 -13.20 -0.44
C VAL A 64 -1.48 -14.52 -1.07
N GLY A 65 -1.44 -14.63 -2.40
CA GLY A 65 -1.73 -15.89 -3.10
C GLY A 65 -3.10 -16.49 -2.79
N GLY A 66 -4.12 -15.65 -2.53
CA GLY A 66 -5.47 -16.07 -2.15
C GLY A 66 -5.72 -16.22 -0.65
N LEU A 67 -4.68 -16.27 0.19
CA LEU A 67 -4.82 -16.30 1.64
C LEU A 67 -5.06 -14.89 2.18
N LYS A 68 -6.18 -14.68 2.88
CA LYS A 68 -6.49 -13.41 3.57
C LYS A 68 -5.84 -13.39 4.95
N VAL A 69 -5.00 -12.40 5.18
CA VAL A 69 -4.39 -12.09 6.49
C VAL A 69 -5.02 -10.78 6.97
N VAL A 70 -5.61 -10.80 8.17
CA VAL A 70 -6.06 -9.56 8.82
C VAL A 70 -4.83 -8.82 9.30
N ALA A 71 -4.75 -7.53 8.97
CA ALA A 71 -3.64 -6.69 9.34
C ALA A 71 -3.89 -5.94 10.66
N PRO A 72 -2.84 -5.70 11.44
CA PRO A 72 -1.54 -6.36 11.35
C PRO A 72 -1.67 -7.79 11.88
N PRO A 73 -0.69 -8.67 11.64
CA PRO A 73 -0.61 -9.94 12.35
C PRO A 73 -0.80 -9.68 13.84
N THR A 74 -1.60 -10.54 14.48
CA THR A 74 -1.97 -10.53 15.90
C THR A 74 -0.76 -10.79 16.82
N ASP A 75 0.40 -10.21 16.54
CA ASP A 75 1.45 -10.09 17.54
C ASP A 75 0.98 -9.00 18.54
N PRO A 76 0.68 -9.37 19.79
CA PRO A 76 0.25 -8.41 20.80
C PRO A 76 1.27 -7.28 20.95
N ALA A 77 2.57 -7.51 20.70
CA ALA A 77 3.58 -6.46 20.72
C ALA A 77 3.36 -5.41 19.62
N ARG A 78 2.98 -5.82 18.40
CA ARG A 78 2.74 -4.88 17.30
C ARG A 78 1.41 -4.14 17.47
N LYS A 79 0.37 -4.80 17.99
CA LYS A 79 -0.88 -4.12 18.38
C LYS A 79 -0.66 -3.09 19.49
N MET A 80 0.20 -3.39 20.47
CA MET A 80 0.55 -2.45 21.54
C MET A 80 1.34 -1.26 21.00
N ILE A 81 2.29 -1.47 20.09
CA ILE A 81 3.02 -0.39 19.42
C ILE A 81 2.06 0.45 18.57
N GLU A 82 1.17 -0.15 17.79
CA GLU A 82 0.19 0.60 17.00
C GLU A 82 -0.80 1.37 17.86
N TRP A 83 -1.30 0.77 18.94
CA TRP A 83 -2.16 1.43 19.91
C TRP A 83 -1.42 2.58 20.61
N GLU A 84 -0.19 2.36 21.06
CA GLU A 84 0.63 3.40 21.68
C GLU A 84 0.93 4.54 20.70
N LEU A 85 1.17 4.23 19.43
CA LEU A 85 1.38 5.21 18.37
C LEU A 85 0.08 5.97 18.00
N GLU A 86 -1.07 5.30 18.01
CA GLU A 86 -2.41 5.88 17.78
C GLU A 86 -2.83 6.78 18.97
N VAL A 87 -2.59 6.35 20.20
CA VAL A 87 -2.93 7.07 21.45
C VAL A 87 -1.97 8.23 21.74
N SER A 88 -0.68 8.06 21.44
CA SER A 88 0.32 9.13 21.65
C SER A 88 0.27 10.20 20.57
N GLY A 89 -0.42 9.96 19.45
CA GLY A 89 -0.34 10.79 18.25
C GLY A 89 1.07 10.84 17.63
N LYS A 90 1.98 9.96 18.07
CA LYS A 90 3.39 9.89 17.62
C LYS A 90 3.65 8.80 16.58
N GLY A 91 2.68 7.94 16.29
CA GLY A 91 2.66 7.25 15.01
C GLY A 91 2.76 8.29 13.93
N THR A 92 3.66 8.16 12.96
CA THR A 92 3.35 8.79 11.67
C THR A 92 2.28 7.89 11.09
N PRO A 93 0.98 8.25 11.14
CA PRO A 93 -0.02 7.46 10.45
C PRO A 93 0.46 7.33 9.00
N ALA A 94 0.47 6.10 8.47
CA ALA A 94 0.86 5.89 7.09
C ALA A 94 0.03 6.87 6.25
N TRP A 95 0.68 7.73 5.48
CA TRP A 95 -0.02 8.74 4.69
C TRP A 95 0.42 8.65 3.25
N LEU A 96 -0.49 9.10 2.38
CA LEU A 96 -0.27 9.29 0.97
C LEU A 96 -0.59 10.74 0.62
N ASP A 97 0.25 11.35 -0.21
CA ASP A 97 0.04 12.67 -0.75
C ASP A 97 0.03 12.59 -2.28
N ASN A 98 -1.10 12.96 -2.87
CA ASN A 98 -1.38 12.84 -4.28
C ASN A 98 -1.22 14.19 -4.97
N THR A 99 -0.37 14.24 -5.99
CA THR A 99 -0.25 15.39 -6.90
C THR A 99 -0.67 14.96 -8.31
N TYR A 100 -1.78 15.50 -8.79
CA TYR A 100 -2.21 15.27 -10.18
C TYR A 100 -1.37 16.12 -11.12
N VAL A 101 -0.72 15.48 -12.09
CA VAL A 101 0.05 16.16 -13.12
C VAL A 101 -0.88 16.54 -14.28
N ASP A 102 -1.79 15.63 -14.62
CA ASP A 102 -2.88 15.82 -15.56
C ASP A 102 -4.04 14.85 -15.21
N GLU A 103 -5.04 14.73 -16.09
CA GLU A 103 -6.21 13.87 -15.89
C GLU A 103 -5.90 12.35 -15.91
N ASN A 104 -4.75 11.98 -16.49
CA ASN A 104 -4.32 10.61 -16.74
C ASN A 104 -3.09 10.21 -15.92
N MET A 105 -2.49 11.12 -15.16
CA MET A 105 -1.27 10.87 -14.42
C MET A 105 -1.24 11.58 -13.07
N ARG A 106 -0.83 10.86 -12.03
CA ARG A 106 -0.54 11.41 -10.71
C ARG A 106 0.80 10.92 -10.17
N VAL A 107 1.42 11.75 -9.36
CA VAL A 107 2.56 11.40 -8.52
C VAL A 107 2.08 11.22 -7.10
N VAL A 108 2.42 10.10 -6.48
CA VAL A 108 2.04 9.77 -5.11
C VAL A 108 3.31 9.69 -4.26
N ARG A 109 3.29 10.33 -3.10
CA ARG A 109 4.36 10.25 -2.09
C ARG A 109 3.84 9.57 -0.84
N ASP A 110 4.68 8.76 -0.20
CA ASP A 110 4.35 8.14 1.08
C ASP A 110 5.17 8.70 2.25
N HIS A 111 4.75 8.32 3.46
CA HIS A 111 5.43 8.65 4.70
C HIS A 111 6.87 8.13 4.84
N LYS A 112 7.31 7.20 3.98
CA LYS A 112 8.67 6.64 3.98
C LYS A 112 9.58 7.31 2.95
N GLY A 113 9.08 8.31 2.22
CA GLY A 113 9.83 9.00 1.17
C GLY A 113 9.82 8.27 -0.17
N ASN A 114 8.99 7.25 -0.35
CA ASN A 114 8.81 6.63 -1.66
C ASN A 114 7.99 7.54 -2.57
N VAL A 115 8.28 7.47 -3.87
CA VAL A 115 7.58 8.19 -4.93
C VAL A 115 7.07 7.19 -5.95
N PHE A 116 5.77 7.26 -6.24
CA PHE A 116 5.11 6.45 -7.25
C PHE A 116 4.59 7.34 -8.35
N VAL A 117 4.84 6.96 -9.61
CA VAL A 117 4.25 7.62 -10.78
C VAL A 117 3.17 6.69 -11.30
N MET A 118 1.93 7.16 -11.26
CA MET A 118 0.76 6.36 -11.58
C MET A 118 0.07 6.92 -12.81
N LYS A 119 -0.16 6.06 -13.80
CA LYS A 119 -1.04 6.34 -14.91
C LYS A 119 -2.44 5.86 -14.55
N ARG A 120 -3.46 6.65 -14.89
CA ARG A 120 -4.86 6.27 -14.77
C ARG A 120 -5.13 5.05 -15.66
N ASP A 121 -5.74 4.06 -15.06
CA ASP A 121 -6.21 2.84 -15.70
C ASP A 121 -7.73 2.86 -15.59
N ASP A 122 -8.37 3.63 -16.47
CA ASP A 122 -9.82 3.59 -16.66
C ASP A 122 -10.11 2.57 -17.79
N PRO A 123 -11.06 1.63 -17.63
CA PRO A 123 -11.54 0.81 -18.74
C PRO A 123 -12.24 1.64 -19.82
#